data_AF-A0AAV5ZS52-F1
#
_entry.id   AF-A0AAV5ZS52-F1
#
_cell.length_a   1.000
_cell.length_b   1.000
_cell.length_c   1.000
_cell.angle_alpha   90.00
_cell.angle_beta   90.00
_cell.angle_gamma   90.00
#
_symmetry.space_group_name_H-M   'P 1'
#
loop_
_entity.id
_entity.type
_entity.pdbx_description
1 polymer ?
#
loop_
_entity_poly.entity_id
_entity_poly.type
_entity_poly.pdbx_seq_one_letter_code
_entity_poly.pdbx_strand_id
1 'polypeptide(L)'
;MTTPSTHSAPAQDAMPTTKGLNFYLEDPNFQFLCESVMGPEIFEHARPHLTALGETAGGELDELAALADRNPPVLRAWDERGRRVDEVVRHPAYRRMEEIAFGQFGLAAMAHRSGVLGWPGRVPQVVKYALSYLFAQSEFGLLCPVNMTDSCARMLAAHGSEELRQRYLPRLTTT
;
A
#
# COMPACT_ATOMS: atom_id res chain seq x y z
N MET A 1 10.72 4.40 -55.05
CA MET A 1 10.20 4.55 -53.67
C MET A 1 10.08 3.16 -53.08
N THR A 2 11.01 2.76 -52.23
CA THR A 2 11.01 1.46 -51.54
C THR A 2 10.12 1.53 -50.32
N THR A 3 9.06 0.72 -50.30
CA THR A 3 8.14 0.56 -49.17
C THR A 3 8.92 0.01 -47.97
N PRO A 4 8.84 0.62 -46.77
CA PRO A 4 9.52 0.07 -45.61
C PRO A 4 8.90 -1.28 -45.25
N SER A 5 9.72 -2.33 -45.27
CA SER A 5 9.32 -3.68 -44.83
C SER A 5 9.08 -3.65 -43.33
N THR A 6 7.84 -3.79 -42.89
CA THR A 6 7.51 -4.02 -41.49
C THR A 6 7.85 -5.47 -41.15
N HIS A 7 9.07 -5.70 -40.68
CA HIS A 7 9.42 -6.96 -40.03
C HIS A 7 8.71 -6.99 -38.67
N SER A 8 7.61 -7.74 -38.55
CA SER A 8 7.05 -8.06 -37.24
C SER A 8 8.00 -9.04 -36.56
N ALA A 9 8.74 -8.58 -35.55
CA ALA A 9 9.46 -9.49 -34.68
C ALA A 9 8.45 -10.45 -34.02
N PRO A 10 8.72 -11.76 -33.97
CA PRO A 10 7.86 -12.69 -33.26
C PRO A 10 7.80 -12.27 -31.78
N ALA A 11 6.64 -12.45 -31.15
CA ALA A 11 6.49 -12.19 -29.72
C ALA A 11 7.55 -12.99 -28.95
N GLN A 12 8.45 -12.27 -28.26
CA GLN A 12 9.50 -12.89 -27.46
C GLN A 12 8.96 -13.13 -26.05
N ASP A 13 8.50 -14.36 -25.79
CA ASP A 13 8.08 -14.82 -24.46
C ASP A 13 9.26 -15.47 -23.71
N ALA A 14 10.42 -14.80 -23.72
CA ALA A 14 11.68 -15.39 -23.27
C ALA A 14 11.93 -15.23 -21.76
N MET A 15 11.29 -14.23 -21.13
CA MET A 15 11.46 -13.92 -19.71
C MET A 15 10.11 -13.98 -19.00
N PRO A 16 9.93 -14.90 -18.03
CA PRO A 16 8.73 -14.97 -17.21
C PRO A 16 8.48 -13.62 -16.52
N THR A 17 7.22 -13.21 -16.48
CA THR A 17 6.77 -12.03 -15.74
C THR A 17 6.20 -12.42 -14.39
N THR A 18 6.35 -11.55 -13.39
CA THR A 18 5.70 -11.69 -12.08
C THR A 18 4.30 -11.07 -12.06
N LYS A 19 3.85 -10.43 -13.15
CA LYS A 19 2.53 -9.80 -13.22
C LYS A 19 1.40 -10.81 -13.10
N GLY A 20 0.41 -10.49 -12.30
CA GLY A 20 -0.75 -11.32 -12.01
C GLY A 20 -0.48 -12.47 -11.04
N LEU A 21 0.76 -12.65 -10.58
CA LEU A 21 1.07 -13.64 -9.54
C LEU A 21 0.55 -13.18 -8.19
N ASN A 22 0.11 -14.12 -7.36
CA ASN A 22 -0.16 -13.80 -5.95
C ASN A 22 1.15 -13.84 -5.17
N PHE A 23 1.67 -12.67 -4.79
CA PHE A 23 2.98 -12.55 -4.15
C PHE A 23 3.10 -13.27 -2.80
N TYR A 24 1.99 -13.59 -2.14
CA TYR A 24 2.01 -14.42 -0.93
C TYR A 24 2.04 -15.91 -1.26
N LEU A 25 1.19 -16.37 -2.19
CA LEU A 25 1.11 -17.79 -2.55
C LEU A 25 2.34 -18.27 -3.33
N GLU A 26 2.98 -17.38 -4.09
CA GLU A 26 4.20 -17.68 -4.86
C GLU A 26 5.50 -17.55 -4.03
N ASP A 27 5.41 -17.22 -2.73
CA ASP A 27 6.56 -17.19 -1.81
C ASP A 27 6.40 -18.21 -0.65
N PRO A 28 6.79 -19.48 -0.87
CA PRO A 28 6.73 -20.51 0.18
C PRO A 28 7.58 -20.19 1.41
N ASN A 29 8.68 -19.44 1.25
CA ASN A 29 9.54 -19.06 2.37
C ASN A 29 8.86 -18.02 3.24
N PHE A 30 8.18 -17.05 2.63
CA PHE A 30 7.40 -16.06 3.35
C PHE A 30 6.18 -16.68 4.05
N GLN A 31 5.49 -17.64 3.42
CA GLN A 31 4.45 -18.43 4.07
C GLN A 31 4.96 -19.15 5.31
N PHE A 32 6.07 -19.89 5.17
CA PHE A 32 6.72 -20.59 6.28
C PHE A 32 7.12 -19.64 7.41
N LEU A 33 7.67 -18.47 7.09
CA LEU A 33 8.05 -17.45 8.07
C LEU A 33 6.83 -16.90 8.82
N CYS A 34 5.74 -16.61 8.10
CA CYS A 34 4.50 -16.12 8.71
C CYS A 34 3.92 -17.15 9.68
N GLU A 35 3.80 -18.40 9.26
CA GLU A 35 3.31 -19.50 10.11
C GLU A 35 4.17 -19.67 11.36
N SER A 36 5.49 -19.64 11.20
CA SER A 36 6.45 -19.83 12.29
C SER A 36 6.43 -18.72 13.34
N VAL A 37 6.24 -17.45 12.92
CA VAL A 37 6.37 -16.28 13.81
C VAL A 37 5.04 -15.85 14.41
N MET A 38 3.93 -16.01 13.68
CA MET A 38 2.62 -15.51 14.11
C MET A 38 1.94 -16.43 15.14
N GLY A 39 2.25 -17.72 15.14
CA GLY A 39 1.49 -18.73 15.90
C GLY A 39 0.13 -19.02 15.24
N PRO A 40 -0.49 -20.17 15.57
CA PRO A 40 -1.57 -20.74 14.76
C PRO A 40 -2.82 -19.87 14.68
N GLU A 41 -3.30 -19.31 15.80
CA GLU A 41 -4.53 -18.50 15.82
C GLU A 41 -4.39 -17.19 15.04
N ILE A 42 -3.26 -16.49 15.22
CA ILE A 42 -2.97 -15.23 14.52
C ILE A 42 -2.79 -15.51 13.03
N PHE A 43 -2.07 -16.59 12.69
CA PHE A 43 -1.82 -16.97 11.30
C PHE A 43 -3.12 -17.32 10.56
N GLU A 44 -4.01 -18.12 11.17
CA GLU A 44 -5.30 -18.46 10.56
C GLU A 44 -6.15 -17.23 10.26
N HIS A 45 -6.15 -16.23 11.14
CA HIS A 45 -6.84 -14.96 10.89
C HIS A 45 -6.12 -14.09 9.85
N ALA A 46 -4.78 -14.10 9.82
CA ALA A 46 -3.97 -13.29 8.92
C ALA A 46 -3.96 -13.82 7.47
N ARG A 47 -3.97 -15.14 7.28
CA ARG A 47 -3.78 -15.80 5.98
C ARG A 47 -4.71 -15.30 4.86
N PRO A 48 -6.03 -15.10 5.08
CA PRO A 48 -6.91 -14.56 4.04
C PRO A 48 -6.51 -13.15 3.61
N HIS A 49 -6.06 -12.31 4.54
CA HIS A 49 -5.61 -10.94 4.25
C HIS A 49 -4.24 -10.91 3.56
N LEU A 50 -3.31 -11.80 3.95
CA LEU A 50 -2.03 -11.98 3.26
C LEU A 50 -2.25 -12.45 1.81
N THR A 51 -3.17 -13.39 1.61
CA THR A 51 -3.53 -13.89 0.27
C THR A 51 -4.17 -12.79 -0.57
N ALA A 52 -5.15 -12.06 -0.03
CA ALA A 52 -5.82 -10.97 -0.74
C ALA A 52 -4.87 -9.82 -1.09
N LEU A 53 -3.97 -9.45 -0.17
CA LEU A 53 -2.96 -8.43 -0.46
C LEU A 53 -1.91 -8.95 -1.45
N GLY A 54 -1.53 -10.22 -1.39
CA GLY A 54 -0.61 -10.83 -2.35
C GLY A 54 -1.16 -10.82 -3.78
N GLU A 55 -2.45 -11.09 -3.96
CA GLU A 55 -3.15 -10.95 -5.26
C GLU A 55 -3.20 -9.50 -5.71
N THR A 56 -3.57 -8.59 -4.80
CA THR A 56 -3.62 -7.15 -5.09
C THR A 56 -2.24 -6.62 -5.49
N ALA A 57 -1.19 -7.07 -4.80
CA ALA A 57 0.19 -6.67 -5.02
C ALA A 57 0.65 -7.03 -6.44
N GLY A 58 0.54 -8.29 -6.85
CA GLY A 58 0.93 -8.68 -8.21
C GLY A 58 -0.05 -8.28 -9.32
N GLY A 59 -1.26 -7.84 -8.96
CA GLY A 59 -2.30 -7.38 -9.88
C GLY A 59 -2.48 -5.85 -9.89
N GLU A 60 -3.63 -5.40 -9.38
CA GLU A 60 -4.06 -3.99 -9.45
C GLU A 60 -2.98 -3.01 -8.92
N LEU A 61 -2.33 -3.33 -7.80
CA LEU A 61 -1.34 -2.43 -7.19
C LEU A 61 -0.09 -2.25 -8.05
N ASP A 62 0.43 -3.31 -8.69
CA ASP A 62 1.58 -3.22 -9.60
C ASP A 62 1.28 -2.30 -10.81
N GLU A 63 0.09 -2.45 -11.39
CA GLU A 63 -0.35 -1.61 -12.51
C GLU A 63 -0.50 -0.14 -12.11
N LEU A 64 -1.10 0.11 -10.94
CA LEU A 64 -1.26 1.46 -10.39
C LEU A 64 0.08 2.10 -10.04
N ALA A 65 1.01 1.34 -9.46
CA ALA A 65 2.34 1.80 -9.11
C ALA A 65 3.11 2.21 -10.35
N ALA A 66 3.15 1.35 -11.38
CA ALA A 66 3.78 1.65 -12.65
C ALA A 66 3.18 2.90 -13.32
N LEU A 67 1.86 3.09 -13.21
CA LEU A 67 1.19 4.27 -13.75
C LEU A 67 1.49 5.54 -12.95
N ALA A 68 1.55 5.46 -11.62
CA ALA A 68 1.90 6.58 -10.76
C ALA A 68 3.37 7.00 -10.94
N ASP A 69 4.29 6.06 -11.08
CA ASP A 69 5.72 6.33 -11.31
C ASP A 69 5.96 7.05 -12.65
N ARG A 70 5.19 6.68 -13.68
CA ARG A 70 5.21 7.38 -14.97
C ARG A 70 4.56 8.76 -14.94
N ASN A 71 3.72 9.03 -13.93
CA ASN A 71 2.95 10.27 -13.79
C ASN A 71 3.22 10.89 -12.39
N PRO A 72 4.45 11.36 -12.13
CA PRO A 72 4.82 11.86 -10.82
C PRO A 72 3.99 13.10 -10.44
N PRO A 73 3.82 13.38 -9.13
CA PRO A 73 3.06 14.54 -8.67
C PRO A 73 3.62 15.86 -9.19
N VAL A 74 2.74 16.80 -9.52
CA VAL A 74 3.11 18.14 -10.03
C VAL A 74 2.67 19.22 -9.04
N LEU A 75 3.59 20.15 -8.74
CA LEU A 75 3.26 21.32 -7.94
C LEU A 75 2.54 22.37 -8.80
N ARG A 76 1.25 22.59 -8.52
CA ARG A 76 0.51 23.76 -8.96
C ARG A 76 0.66 24.86 -7.93
N ALA A 77 1.69 25.69 -8.12
CA ALA A 77 2.00 26.78 -7.20
C ALA A 77 0.99 27.93 -7.27
N TRP A 78 0.44 28.22 -8.46
CA TRP A 78 -0.45 29.35 -8.72
C TRP A 78 -1.68 28.88 -9.50
N ASP A 79 -2.81 29.56 -9.31
CA ASP A 79 -4.01 29.34 -10.12
C ASP A 79 -4.06 30.27 -11.36
N GLU A 80 -5.11 30.11 -12.17
CA GLU A 80 -5.35 30.87 -13.40
C GLU A 80 -5.48 32.39 -13.18
N ARG A 81 -5.73 32.84 -11.93
CA ARG A 81 -5.87 34.26 -11.56
C ARG A 81 -4.60 34.82 -10.93
N GLY A 82 -3.50 34.06 -10.91
CA GLY A 82 -2.24 34.47 -10.29
C GLY A 82 -2.27 34.46 -8.76
N ARG A 83 -3.19 33.71 -8.13
CA ARG A 83 -3.21 33.51 -6.66
C ARG A 83 -2.37 32.29 -6.30
N ARG A 84 -1.60 32.37 -5.21
CA ARG A 84 -0.81 31.24 -4.68
C ARG A 84 -1.75 30.16 -4.12
N VAL A 85 -1.57 28.90 -4.51
CA VAL A 85 -2.39 27.76 -4.05
C VAL A 85 -1.61 26.57 -3.50
N ASP A 86 -0.32 26.41 -3.84
CA ASP A 86 0.58 25.38 -3.28
C ASP A 86 0.02 23.94 -3.30
N GLU A 87 -0.64 23.57 -4.39
CA GLU A 87 -1.30 22.26 -4.51
C GLU A 87 -0.38 21.23 -5.17
N VAL A 88 -0.28 20.05 -4.57
CA VAL A 88 0.36 18.87 -5.17
C VAL A 88 -0.70 18.05 -5.91
N VAL A 89 -0.73 18.18 -7.23
CA VAL A 89 -1.64 17.44 -8.11
C VAL A 89 -1.08 16.04 -8.33
N ARG A 90 -1.87 15.02 -7.97
CA ARG A 90 -1.49 13.61 -8.01
C ARG A 90 -2.30 12.87 -9.06
N HIS A 91 -1.68 11.91 -9.74
CA HIS A 91 -2.39 11.05 -10.68
C HIS A 91 -3.49 10.22 -9.97
N PRO A 92 -4.65 9.95 -10.60
CA PRO A 92 -5.71 9.11 -10.01
C PRO A 92 -5.23 7.74 -9.52
N ALA A 93 -4.23 7.15 -10.19
CA ALA A 93 -3.61 5.90 -9.75
C ALA A 93 -3.06 6.00 -8.31
N TYR A 94 -2.41 7.10 -7.96
CA TYR A 94 -1.92 7.34 -6.61
C TYR A 94 -3.07 7.47 -5.59
N ARG A 95 -4.21 8.08 -5.97
CA ARG A 95 -5.41 8.12 -5.11
C ARG A 95 -5.93 6.71 -4.83
N ARG A 96 -5.99 5.87 -5.87
CA ARG A 96 -6.47 4.50 -5.75
C ARG A 96 -5.56 3.65 -4.85
N MET A 97 -4.24 3.81 -4.95
CA MET A 97 -3.29 3.15 -4.04
C MET A 97 -3.47 3.61 -2.59
N GLU A 98 -3.79 4.89 -2.35
CA GLU A 98 -4.16 5.36 -1.00
C GLU A 98 -5.43 4.67 -0.47
N GLU A 99 -6.46 4.48 -1.29
CA GLU A 99 -7.67 3.76 -0.88
C GLU A 99 -7.36 2.31 -0.51
N ILE A 100 -6.47 1.64 -1.25
CA ILE A 100 -6.02 0.27 -0.94
C ILE A 100 -5.27 0.28 0.40
N ALA A 101 -4.26 1.13 0.55
CA ALA A 101 -3.37 1.14 1.71
C ALA A 101 -4.07 1.64 3.00
N PHE A 102 -4.72 2.79 2.96
CA PHE A 102 -5.36 3.41 4.13
C PHE A 102 -6.75 2.85 4.38
N GLY A 103 -7.53 2.59 3.33
CA GLY A 103 -8.92 2.16 3.46
C GLY A 103 -9.07 0.65 3.57
N GLN A 104 -8.77 -0.07 2.49
CA GLN A 104 -9.04 -1.51 2.39
C GLN A 104 -8.22 -2.32 3.39
N PHE A 105 -6.91 -2.06 3.48
CA PHE A 105 -6.01 -2.80 4.38
C PHE A 105 -5.71 -2.07 5.69
N GLY A 106 -6.09 -0.80 5.83
CA GLY A 106 -5.93 -0.05 7.07
C GLY A 106 -4.48 0.03 7.57
N LEU A 107 -3.50 0.09 6.68
CA LEU A 107 -2.08 -0.12 7.01
C LEU A 107 -1.56 0.85 8.09
N ALA A 108 -2.02 2.10 8.05
CA ALA A 108 -1.65 3.11 9.06
C ALA A 108 -2.44 2.98 10.37
N ALA A 109 -3.66 2.42 10.32
CA ALA A 109 -4.59 2.39 11.45
C ALA A 109 -4.51 1.09 12.27
N MET A 110 -4.06 -0.02 11.66
CA MET A 110 -4.22 -1.37 12.19
C MET A 110 -3.57 -1.60 13.56
N ALA A 111 -2.50 -0.86 13.87
CA ALA A 111 -1.79 -0.94 15.14
C ALA A 111 -2.41 -0.09 16.26
N HIS A 112 -3.43 0.73 15.96
CA HIS A 112 -3.92 1.78 16.87
C HIS A 112 -5.37 1.58 17.29
N ARG A 113 -6.20 0.95 16.46
CA ARG A 113 -7.62 0.72 16.73
C ARG A 113 -8.03 -0.74 16.54
N SER A 114 -9.15 -1.13 17.14
CA SER A 114 -9.79 -2.42 16.92
C SER A 114 -10.62 -2.44 15.64
N GLY A 115 -10.89 -3.64 15.13
CA GLY A 115 -11.80 -3.89 14.01
C GLY A 115 -11.18 -3.79 12.61
N VAL A 116 -9.93 -3.34 12.49
CA VAL A 116 -9.23 -3.34 11.20
C VAL A 116 -9.04 -4.79 10.74
N LEU A 117 -9.46 -5.09 9.51
CA LEU A 117 -9.44 -6.45 8.96
C LEU A 117 -10.17 -7.47 9.86
N GLY A 118 -11.26 -7.04 10.52
CA GLY A 118 -12.08 -7.90 11.37
C GLY A 118 -11.39 -8.38 12.65
N TRP A 119 -10.23 -7.82 13.01
CA TRP A 119 -9.56 -8.18 14.26
C TRP A 119 -10.37 -7.71 15.48
N PRO A 120 -10.60 -8.57 16.49
CA PRO A 120 -11.32 -8.18 17.71
C PRO A 120 -10.57 -7.12 18.53
N GLY A 121 -9.24 -7.05 18.37
CA GLY A 121 -8.37 -6.03 18.95
C GLY A 121 -7.57 -5.30 17.88
N ARG A 122 -6.42 -4.73 18.27
CA ARG A 122 -5.44 -4.20 17.33
C ARG A 122 -4.78 -5.34 16.58
N VAL A 123 -4.45 -5.12 15.31
CA VAL A 123 -3.71 -6.09 14.51
C VAL A 123 -2.30 -6.26 15.11
N PRO A 124 -1.83 -7.50 15.33
CA PRO A 124 -0.48 -7.75 15.82
C PRO A 124 0.59 -7.16 14.89
N GLN A 125 1.68 -6.64 15.47
CA GLN A 125 2.75 -5.99 14.70
C GLN A 125 3.34 -6.91 13.63
N VAL A 126 3.51 -8.20 13.93
CA VAL A 126 4.01 -9.18 12.97
C VAL A 126 3.12 -9.27 11.72
N VAL A 127 1.80 -9.27 11.87
CA VAL A 127 0.84 -9.30 10.76
C VAL A 127 0.91 -8.00 9.96
N LYS A 128 0.99 -6.86 10.66
CA LYS A 128 1.17 -5.56 10.03
C LYS A 128 2.38 -5.53 9.11
N TYR A 129 3.54 -5.94 9.62
CA TYR A 129 4.77 -5.90 8.84
C TYR A 129 4.78 -6.92 7.70
N ALA A 130 4.11 -8.07 7.87
CA ALA A 130 3.91 -9.01 6.77
C ALA A 130 3.06 -8.40 5.63
N LEU A 131 1.98 -7.69 5.98
CA LEU A 131 1.16 -6.96 4.99
C LEU A 131 1.95 -5.80 4.35
N SER A 132 2.66 -4.98 5.14
CA SER A 132 3.53 -3.92 4.62
C SER A 132 4.60 -4.47 3.69
N TYR A 133 5.17 -5.65 3.98
CA TYR A 133 6.15 -6.31 3.14
C TYR A 133 5.58 -6.66 1.77
N LEU A 134 4.39 -7.28 1.72
CA LEU A 134 3.72 -7.58 0.45
C LEU A 134 3.38 -6.31 -0.35
N PHE A 135 2.86 -5.28 0.33
CA PHE A 135 2.56 -4.00 -0.31
C PHE A 135 3.82 -3.36 -0.93
N ALA A 136 4.94 -3.40 -0.20
CA ALA A 136 6.22 -2.83 -0.59
C ALA A 136 6.81 -3.45 -1.87
N GLN A 137 6.43 -4.68 -2.22
CA GLN A 137 6.94 -5.36 -3.40
C GLN A 137 6.46 -4.69 -4.70
N SER A 138 5.26 -4.11 -4.68
CA SER A 138 4.67 -3.43 -5.83
C SER A 138 4.82 -1.92 -5.73
N GLU A 139 4.67 -1.36 -4.53
CA GLU A 139 4.69 0.09 -4.32
C GLU A 139 5.40 0.44 -3.00
N PHE A 140 6.48 1.21 -3.10
CA PHE A 140 7.26 1.66 -1.93
C PHE A 140 7.07 3.13 -1.58
N GLY A 141 6.73 3.99 -2.55
CA GLY A 141 6.63 5.44 -2.34
C GLY A 141 5.51 5.84 -1.37
N LEU A 142 4.36 5.18 -1.43
CA LEU A 142 3.21 5.40 -0.56
C LEU A 142 3.41 4.83 0.85
N LEU A 143 4.31 3.87 1.04
CA LEU A 143 4.65 3.42 2.39
C LEU A 143 5.27 4.54 3.23
N CYS A 144 5.86 5.57 2.62
CA CYS A 144 6.36 6.74 3.35
C CYS A 144 5.22 7.46 4.13
N PRO A 145 4.16 7.99 3.49
CA PRO A 145 3.05 8.61 4.22
C PRO A 145 2.26 7.63 5.10
N VAL A 146 2.16 6.35 4.74
CA VAL A 146 1.54 5.32 5.62
C VAL A 146 2.33 5.19 6.94
N ASN A 147 3.64 5.01 6.86
CA ASN A 147 4.51 4.85 8.02
C ASN A 147 4.63 6.13 8.85
N MET A 148 4.65 7.30 8.21
CA MET A 148 4.61 8.59 8.92
C MET A 148 3.29 8.77 9.67
N THR A 149 2.16 8.39 9.08
CA THR A 149 0.83 8.46 9.71
C THR A 149 0.76 7.54 10.94
N ASP A 150 1.18 6.28 10.78
CA ASP A 150 1.26 5.32 11.88
C ASP A 150 2.19 5.78 13.01
N SER A 151 3.37 6.29 12.68
CA SER A 151 4.33 6.78 13.67
C SER A 151 3.80 8.03 14.38
N CYS A 152 3.17 8.94 13.65
CA CYS A 152 2.54 10.12 14.22
C CYS A 152 1.41 9.73 15.19
N ALA A 153 0.56 8.78 14.81
CA ALA A 153 -0.49 8.25 15.69
C ALA A 153 0.11 7.62 16.96
N ARG A 154 1.20 6.85 16.83
CA ARG A 154 1.91 6.28 17.99
C ARG A 154 2.43 7.36 18.93
N MET A 155 3.11 8.37 18.39
CA MET A 155 3.71 9.45 19.18
C MET A 155 2.65 10.31 19.87
N LEU A 156 1.55 10.63 19.17
CA LEU A 156 0.44 11.36 19.78
C LEU A 156 -0.24 10.55 20.89
N ALA A 157 -0.44 9.25 20.71
CA ALA A 157 -1.03 8.41 21.75
C ALA A 157 -0.17 8.34 23.01
N ALA A 158 1.16 8.28 22.85
CA ALA A 158 2.11 8.14 23.96
C ALA A 158 2.46 9.47 24.65
N HIS A 159 2.53 10.57 23.89
CA HIS A 159 3.13 11.82 24.36
C HIS A 159 2.29 13.07 24.07
N GLY A 160 1.21 12.95 23.30
CA GLY A 160 0.35 14.08 22.96
C GLY A 160 -0.52 14.53 24.13
N SER A 161 -0.83 15.83 24.18
CA SER A 161 -1.84 16.36 25.11
C SER A 161 -3.22 15.76 24.81
N GLU A 162 -4.15 15.84 25.77
CA GLU A 162 -5.50 15.33 25.58
C GLU A 162 -6.20 16.00 24.39
N GLU A 163 -6.03 17.31 24.24
CA GLU A 163 -6.60 18.10 23.15
C GLU A 163 -6.09 17.64 21.78
N LEU A 164 -4.78 17.37 21.67
CA LEU A 164 -4.19 16.89 20.42
C LEU A 164 -4.63 15.46 20.11
N ARG A 165 -4.71 14.59 21.12
CA ARG A 165 -5.16 13.20 20.95
C ARG A 165 -6.59 13.15 20.43
N GLN A 166 -7.51 13.89 21.07
CA GLN A 166 -8.91 13.96 20.66
C GLN A 166 -9.08 14.53 19.25
N ARG A 167 -8.27 15.53 18.88
CA ARG A 167 -8.37 16.19 17.57
C ARG A 167 -7.82 15.33 16.41
N TYR A 168 -6.69 14.64 16.61
CA TYR A 168 -5.94 14.05 15.50
C TYR A 168 -5.98 12.53 15.44
N LEU A 169 -6.00 11.81 16.56
CA LEU A 169 -5.98 10.34 16.54
C LEU A 169 -7.16 9.72 15.76
N PRO A 170 -8.41 10.20 15.89
CA PRO A 170 -9.53 9.65 15.11
C PRO A 170 -9.30 9.76 13.59
N ARG A 171 -8.62 10.82 13.14
CA ARG A 171 -8.35 11.07 11.71
C ARG A 171 -7.15 10.28 11.21
N LEU A 172 -6.10 10.14 12.02
CA LEU A 172 -4.89 9.39 11.66
C LEU A 172 -5.13 7.87 11.63
N THR A 173 -6.18 7.40 12.31
CA THR A 173 -6.53 5.98 12.41
C THR A 173 -7.83 5.65 11.67
N THR A 174 -8.30 6.54 10.80
CA THR A 174 -9.42 6.23 9.91
C THR A 174 -9.00 5.22 8.86
N THR A 175 -9.96 4.40 8.45
CA THR A 175 -9.87 3.44 7.35
C THR A 175 -11.01 3.77 6.41
#